data_AF-A0A843K5J0-F1
#
_entry.id   AF-A0A843K5J0-F1
#
_cell.length_a   1.000
_cell.length_b   1.000
_cell.length_c   1.000
_cell.angle_alpha   90.00
_cell.angle_beta   90.00
_cell.angle_gamma   90.00
#
_symmetry.space_group_name_H-M   'P 1'
#
loop_
_entity.id
_entity.type
_entity.pdbx_description
1 polymer ?
#
loop_
_entity_poly.entity_id
_entity_poly.type
_entity_poly.pdbx_seq_one_letter_code
_entity_poly.pdbx_strand_id
1 'polypeptide(L)'
;MSAKAVDDAQLIIKRSLEREISLLDMKMRLAENEIREFEERYGMDSHKFLSKFESGELGDSQDFFEWWGLLRGRDAVAHEIQKAKAVLSL
;
A
#
# COMPACT_ATOMS: atom_id res chain seq x y z
N MET A 1 27.93 7.84 23.61
CA MET A 1 26.77 8.75 23.52
C MET A 1 26.07 8.79 24.88
N SER A 2 25.50 9.93 25.29
CA SER A 2 24.73 10.00 26.54
C SER A 2 23.42 9.22 26.40
N ALA A 3 22.95 8.56 27.48
CA ALA A 3 21.67 7.86 27.50
C ALA A 3 20.51 8.76 27.01
N LYS A 4 20.53 10.04 27.39
CA LYS A 4 19.57 11.04 26.94
C LYS A 4 19.54 11.21 25.41
N ALA A 5 20.70 11.18 24.76
CA ALA A 5 20.78 11.35 23.31
C ALA A 5 20.21 10.14 22.55
N VAL A 6 20.27 8.94 23.16
CA VAL A 6 19.66 7.72 22.61
C VAL A 6 18.15 7.78 22.78
N ASP A 7 17.66 8.18 23.95
CA ASP A 7 16.21 8.34 24.22
C ASP A 7 15.57 9.40 23.29
N ASP A 8 16.24 10.55 23.12
CA ASP A 8 15.79 11.61 22.22
C ASP A 8 15.73 11.11 20.76
N ALA A 9 16.72 10.32 20.32
CA ALA A 9 16.74 9.73 18.99
C ALA A 9 15.60 8.71 18.79
N GLN A 10 15.34 7.85 19.77
CA GLN A 10 14.22 6.90 19.74
C GLN A 10 12.88 7.62 19.61
N LEU A 11 12.68 8.71 20.37
CA LEU A 11 11.46 9.50 20.31
C LEU A 11 11.26 10.17 18.94
N ILE A 12 12.33 10.68 18.33
CA ILE A 12 12.28 11.28 16.99
C ILE A 12 11.93 10.22 15.94
N ILE A 13 12.57 9.04 15.99
CA ILE A 13 12.30 7.94 15.07
C ILE A 13 10.84 7.49 15.18
N LYS A 14 10.35 7.29 16.41
CA LYS A 14 8.95 6.92 16.65
C LYS A 14 7.97 7.90 16.00
N ARG A 15 8.12 9.20 16.27
CA ARG A 15 7.25 10.24 15.70
C ARG A 15 7.32 10.30 14.18
N SER A 16 8.49 10.07 13.60
CA SER A 16 8.66 10.04 12.14
C SER A 16 7.96 8.84 11.51
N LEU A 17 8.08 7.66 12.12
CA LEU A 17 7.39 6.44 11.65
C LEU A 17 5.87 6.56 11.78
N GLU A 18 5.35 7.13 12.86
CA GLU A 18 3.91 7.37 13.05
C GLU A 18 3.33 8.30 11.95
N ARG A 19 4.08 9.34 11.58
CA ARG A 19 3.70 10.23 10.48
C ARG A 19 3.75 9.51 9.13
N GLU A 20 4.80 8.74 8.87
CA GLU A 20 4.94 8.00 7.62
C GLU A 20 3.79 7.00 7.45
N ILE A 21 3.46 6.23 8.50
CA ILE A 21 2.30 5.33 8.49
C ILE A 21 1.02 6.09 8.14
N SER A 22 0.80 7.25 8.76
CA SER A 22 -0.39 8.07 8.50
C SER A 22 -0.47 8.53 7.04
N LEU A 23 0.66 8.89 6.42
CA LEU A 23 0.73 9.28 5.01
C LEU A 23 0.48 8.09 4.08
N LEU A 24 1.07 6.93 4.38
CA LEU A 24 0.87 5.71 3.61
C LEU A 24 -0.58 5.22 3.70
N ASP A 25 -1.20 5.29 4.88
CA ASP A 25 -2.62 4.97 5.07
C ASP A 25 -3.53 5.91 4.24
N MET A 26 -3.17 7.19 4.09
CA MET A 26 -3.89 8.11 3.19
C MET A 26 -3.75 7.70 1.72
N LYS A 27 -2.54 7.35 1.27
CA LYS A 27 -2.30 6.87 -0.10
C LYS A 27 -3.06 5.57 -0.39
N MET A 28 -3.09 4.64 0.57
CA MET A 28 -3.86 3.40 0.48
C MET A 28 -5.34 3.67 0.22
N ARG A 29 -5.96 4.58 0.98
CA ARG A 29 -7.37 4.92 0.79
C ARG A 29 -7.67 5.50 -0.60
N LEU A 30 -6.75 6.27 -1.17
CA LEU A 30 -6.90 6.79 -2.53
C LEU A 30 -6.82 5.65 -3.56
N ALA A 31 -5.81 4.78 -3.45
CA ALA A 31 -5.67 3.61 -4.31
C ALA A 31 -6.89 2.67 -4.20
N GLU A 32 -7.43 2.46 -3.00
CA GLU A 32 -8.65 1.65 -2.78
C GLU A 32 -9.91 2.27 -3.40
N ASN A 33 -9.98 3.59 -3.57
CA ASN A 33 -11.08 4.23 -4.30
C ASN A 33 -10.92 3.98 -5.80
N GLU A 34 -9.73 4.20 -6.36
CA GLU A 34 -9.44 3.97 -7.78
C GLU A 34 -9.64 2.49 -8.17
N ILE A 35 -9.18 1.56 -7.32
CA ILE A 35 -9.42 0.12 -7.51
C ILE A 35 -10.92 -0.18 -7.56
N ARG A 36 -11.74 0.42 -6.69
CA ARG A 36 -13.19 0.22 -6.70
C ARG A 36 -13.85 0.73 -7.97
N GLU A 37 -13.37 1.84 -8.53
CA GLU A 37 -13.86 2.33 -9.82
C GLU A 37 -13.60 1.32 -10.95
N PHE A 38 -12.45 0.64 -10.94
CA PHE A 38 -12.18 -0.45 -11.88
C PHE A 38 -13.09 -1.66 -11.62
N GLU A 39 -13.27 -2.06 -10.36
CA GLU A 39 -14.12 -3.18 -9.98
C GLU A 39 -15.57 -2.98 -10.45
N GLU A 40 -16.10 -1.77 -10.26
CA GLU A 40 -17.43 -1.37 -10.72
C GLU A 40 -17.51 -1.29 -12.25
N ARG A 41 -16.52 -0.65 -12.91
CA ARG A 41 -16.47 -0.49 -14.37
C ARG A 41 -16.47 -1.84 -15.10
N TYR A 42 -15.75 -2.82 -14.58
CA TYR A 42 -15.58 -4.14 -15.20
C TYR A 42 -16.48 -5.23 -14.60
N GLY A 43 -17.26 -4.92 -13.55
CA GLY A 43 -18.12 -5.89 -12.87
C GLY A 43 -17.34 -7.10 -12.33
N MET A 44 -16.12 -6.87 -11.86
CA MET A 44 -15.16 -7.91 -11.48
C MET A 44 -14.41 -7.46 -10.23
N ASP A 45 -14.31 -8.30 -9.21
CA ASP A 45 -13.43 -7.99 -8.08
C ASP A 45 -11.95 -8.13 -8.45
N SER A 46 -11.08 -7.47 -7.67
CA SER A 46 -9.64 -7.46 -7.91
C SER A 46 -8.99 -8.85 -7.88
N HIS A 47 -9.54 -9.81 -7.14
CA HIS A 47 -8.98 -11.17 -7.07
C HIS A 47 -9.20 -11.92 -8.39
N LYS A 48 -10.43 -11.86 -8.90
CA LYS A 48 -10.80 -12.41 -10.21
C LYS A 48 -10.06 -11.71 -11.34
N PHE A 49 -9.89 -10.39 -11.24
CA PHE A 49 -9.11 -9.62 -12.20
C PHE A 49 -7.66 -10.10 -12.27
N LEU A 50 -6.94 -10.18 -11.14
CA LEU A 50 -5.56 -10.66 -11.10
C LEU A 50 -5.42 -12.06 -11.69
N SER A 51 -6.31 -12.98 -11.33
CA SER A 51 -6.30 -14.35 -11.87
C SER A 51 -6.42 -14.40 -13.39
N LYS A 52 -7.28 -13.56 -13.98
CA LYS A 52 -7.51 -13.51 -15.44
C LYS A 52 -6.41 -12.74 -16.17
N PHE A 53 -5.92 -11.64 -15.59
CA PHE A 53 -4.85 -10.85 -16.19
C PHE A 53 -3.54 -11.65 -16.25
N GLU A 54 -3.17 -12.32 -15.15
CA GLU A 54 -1.89 -13.03 -15.05
C GLU A 54 -1.86 -14.37 -15.79
N SER A 55 -3.04 -14.94 -16.07
CA SER A 55 -3.17 -16.10 -16.96
C SER A 55 -3.20 -15.72 -18.45
N GLY A 56 -3.24 -14.43 -18.77
CA GLY A 56 -3.34 -13.93 -20.16
C GLY A 56 -4.74 -14.09 -20.77
N GLU A 57 -5.78 -14.35 -19.96
CA GLU A 57 -7.16 -14.37 -20.42
C GLU A 57 -7.70 -12.97 -20.75
N LEU A 58 -7.13 -11.94 -20.12
CA LEU A 58 -7.42 -10.55 -20.45
C LEU A 58 -6.49 -10.06 -21.55
N GLY A 59 -7.01 -9.16 -22.39
CA GLY A 59 -6.22 -8.48 -23.41
C GLY A 59 -5.26 -7.45 -22.82
N ASP A 60 -4.73 -6.60 -23.70
CA ASP A 60 -3.71 -5.59 -23.41
C ASP A 60 -4.30 -4.19 -23.19
N SER A 61 -5.54 -4.10 -22.72
CA SER A 61 -6.17 -2.81 -22.41
C SER A 61 -5.35 -2.05 -21.38
N GLN A 62 -5.10 -0.76 -21.65
CA GLN A 62 -4.37 0.13 -20.73
C GLN A 62 -4.98 0.11 -19.32
N ASP A 63 -6.32 0.11 -19.20
CA ASP A 63 -7.04 0.00 -17.93
C ASP A 63 -6.60 -1.23 -17.11
N PHE A 64 -6.32 -2.37 -17.75
CA PHE A 64 -5.87 -3.56 -17.04
C PHE A 64 -4.45 -3.40 -16.50
N PHE A 65 -3.55 -2.76 -17.24
CA PHE A 65 -2.21 -2.47 -16.72
C PHE A 65 -2.25 -1.46 -15.57
N GLU A 66 -3.10 -0.44 -15.67
CA GLU A 66 -3.30 0.55 -14.61
C GLU A 66 -3.87 -0.10 -13.34
N TRP A 67 -4.92 -0.90 -13.48
CA TRP A 67 -5.54 -1.60 -12.36
C TRP A 67 -4.56 -2.61 -11.72
N TRP A 68 -3.84 -3.39 -12.52
CA TRP A 68 -2.79 -4.28 -12.02
C TRP A 68 -1.71 -3.51 -11.26
N GLY A 69 -1.25 -2.38 -11.80
CA GLY A 69 -0.27 -1.51 -11.17
C GLY A 69 -0.75 -0.96 -9.83
N LEU A 70 -2.02 -0.52 -9.75
CA LEU A 70 -2.64 -0.06 -8.50
C LEU A 70 -2.69 -1.18 -7.45
N LEU A 71 -3.07 -2.40 -7.84
CA LEU A 71 -3.12 -3.54 -6.92
C LEU A 71 -1.72 -3.90 -6.39
N ARG A 72 -0.71 -3.94 -7.25
CA ARG A 72 0.68 -4.17 -6.84
C ARG A 72 1.22 -3.06 -5.95
N GLY A 73 0.91 -1.81 -6.29
CA GLY A 73 1.28 -0.65 -5.49
C GLY A 73 0.64 -0.67 -4.10
N ARG A 74 -0.66 -0.98 -4.02
CA ARG A 74 -1.39 -1.16 -2.76
C ARG A 74 -0.74 -2.23 -1.89
N ASP A 75 -0.43 -3.40 -2.45
CA ASP A 75 0.18 -4.50 -1.70
C ASP A 75 1.58 -4.12 -1.18
N ALA A 76 2.37 -3.40 -1.99
CA ALA A 76 3.67 -2.89 -1.57
C ALA A 76 3.56 -1.88 -0.42
N VAL A 77 2.63 -0.92 -0.52
CA VAL A 77 2.40 0.07 0.55
C VAL A 77 1.92 -0.60 1.83
N ALA A 78 1.00 -1.58 1.74
CA ALA A 78 0.54 -2.35 2.89
C ALA A 78 1.70 -3.05 3.61
N HIS A 79 2.64 -3.63 2.84
CA HIS A 79 3.84 -4.25 3.39
C HIS A 79 4.78 -3.25 4.08
N GLU A 80 4.97 -2.05 3.52
CA GLU A 80 5.76 -0.98 4.18
C GLU A 80 5.12 -0.52 5.50
N ILE A 81 3.80 -0.34 5.53
CA ILE A 81 3.06 0.00 6.75
C ILE A 81 3.24 -1.09 7.81
N GLN A 82 3.15 -2.37 7.44
CA GLN A 82 3.34 -3.48 8.36
C GLN A 82 4.75 -3.48 8.98
N LYS A 83 5.80 -3.27 8.18
CA LYS A 83 7.17 -3.16 8.68
C LYS A 83 7.34 -1.98 9.65
N ALA A 84 6.81 -0.81 9.31
CA ALA A 84 6.88 0.36 10.17
C ALA A 84 6.14 0.14 11.51
N LYS A 85 4.97 -0.50 11.48
CA LYS A 85 4.20 -0.88 12.69
C LYS A 85 4.96 -1.89 13.54
N ALA A 86 5.61 -2.89 12.94
CA ALA A 86 6.42 -3.86 13.66
C ALA A 86 7.57 -3.19 14.44
N VAL A 87 8.25 -2.21 13.84
CA VAL A 87 9.31 -1.43 14.49
C VAL A 87 8.77 -0.60 15.66
N LEU A 88 7.56 -0.05 15.55
CA LEU A 88 6.92 0.72 16.63
C LEU A 88 6.41 -0.14 17.79
N SER A 89 6.13 -1.42 17.54
CA SER A 89 5.68 -2.38 18.56
C SER A 89 6.82 -3.05 19.34
N LEU A 90 8.07 -2.85 18.91
CA LEU A 90 9.29 -3.23 19.62
C LEU A 90 9.71 -2.13 20.60
#